data_AF-A0A3D2S7X7-F1
#
_entry.id   AF-A0A3D2S7X7-F1
#
_cell.length_a   1.000
_cell.length_b   1.000
_cell.length_c   1.000
_cell.angle_alpha   90.00
_cell.angle_beta   90.00
_cell.angle_gamma   90.00
#
_symmetry.space_group_name_H-M   'P 1'
#
loop_
_entity.id
_entity.type
_entity.pdbx_description
1 polymer ?
#
loop_
_entity_poly.entity_id
_entity_poly.type
_entity_poly.pdbx_seq_one_letter_code
_entity_poly.pdbx_strand_id
1 'polypeptide(L)'
;MVTSVWFLSGCVSSDWDDYRGQLLGMQDRPVWEPINPYGMVYIPSGSLHIGPSDQDVNNSLWQRQKSISIQGFYMDDAEITNNEYRQFVFWVRDSIAHTLLAHYVEAEEG
;
A
#
# COMPACT_ATOMS: atom_id res chain seq x y z
N MET A 1 -31.62 -14.06 68.46
CA MET A 1 -32.44 -14.11 67.24
C MET A 1 -31.61 -13.46 66.14
N VAL A 2 -31.43 -14.19 65.05
CA VAL A 2 -30.38 -14.05 64.03
C VAL A 2 -30.78 -13.00 62.97
N THR A 3 -29.75 -12.34 62.41
CA THR A 3 -29.57 -11.49 61.18
C THR A 3 -30.79 -11.26 60.25
N SER A 4 -30.96 -10.12 59.59
CA SER A 4 -30.10 -9.62 58.48
C SER A 4 -30.51 -8.21 58.04
N VAL A 5 -29.54 -7.30 57.85
CA VAL A 5 -29.73 -6.03 57.13
C VAL A 5 -29.10 -6.20 55.74
N TRP A 6 -29.91 -6.10 54.69
CA TRP A 6 -29.46 -6.18 53.31
C TRP A 6 -29.01 -4.79 52.83
N PHE A 7 -27.70 -4.60 52.68
CA PHE A 7 -27.15 -3.48 51.93
C PHE A 7 -27.17 -3.85 50.43
N LEU A 8 -28.04 -3.20 49.66
CA LEU A 8 -27.99 -3.24 48.21
C LEU A 8 -26.81 -2.38 47.75
N SER A 9 -25.64 -3.02 47.59
CA SER A 9 -24.51 -2.42 46.90
C SER A 9 -24.83 -2.38 45.41
N GLY A 10 -25.26 -1.22 44.91
CA GLY A 10 -25.39 -0.98 43.48
C GLY A 10 -24.00 -1.00 42.85
N CYS A 11 -23.75 -1.96 41.96
CA CYS A 11 -22.60 -1.95 41.09
C CYS A 11 -22.87 -0.93 39.97
N VAL A 12 -22.29 0.27 40.06
CA VAL A 12 -22.13 1.17 38.91
C VAL A 12 -20.67 1.13 38.51
N SER A 13 -20.28 0.04 37.87
CA SER A 13 -19.10 0.00 37.02
C SER A 13 -19.55 -0.50 35.66
N SER A 14 -20.19 0.38 34.91
CA SER A 14 -20.31 0.20 33.47
C SER A 14 -19.50 1.32 32.84
N ASP A 15 -18.33 0.97 32.31
CA ASP A 15 -17.54 1.75 31.34
C ASP A 15 -18.34 2.22 30.10
N TRP A 16 -19.64 1.90 30.03
CA TRP A 16 -20.57 2.26 28.97
C TRP A 16 -21.22 3.65 29.11
N ASP A 17 -21.11 4.34 30.26
CA ASP A 17 -21.79 5.64 30.47
C ASP A 17 -21.02 6.84 29.87
N ASP A 18 -19.79 6.63 29.38
CA ASP A 18 -19.01 7.69 28.74
C ASP A 18 -19.45 7.97 27.29
N TYR A 19 -20.32 7.11 26.73
CA TYR A 19 -20.70 7.14 25.33
C TYR A 19 -21.96 7.94 25.00
N ARG A 20 -22.52 8.71 25.96
CA ARG A 20 -23.54 9.80 25.84
C ARG A 20 -24.30 9.96 24.50
N GLY A 21 -24.85 8.88 23.94
CA GLY A 21 -25.53 8.88 22.64
C GLY A 21 -24.65 9.22 21.42
N GLN A 22 -23.32 9.13 21.52
CA GLN A 22 -22.39 9.43 20.44
C GLN A 22 -22.13 8.19 19.58
N LEU A 23 -22.19 8.35 18.26
CA LEU A 23 -21.84 7.30 17.31
C LEU A 23 -20.31 7.15 17.26
N LEU A 24 -19.79 6.06 17.82
CA LEU A 24 -18.34 5.78 17.88
C LEU A 24 -17.79 5.07 16.64
N GLY A 25 -18.66 4.75 15.67
CA GLY A 25 -18.31 3.93 14.50
C GLY A 25 -18.10 2.45 14.85
N MET A 26 -17.88 1.61 13.84
CA MET A 26 -17.55 0.20 14.02
C MET A 26 -16.10 0.09 14.50
N GLN A 27 -15.88 -0.44 15.71
CA GLN A 27 -14.55 -0.54 16.34
C GLN A 27 -13.58 -1.47 15.59
N ASP A 28 -14.09 -2.43 14.82
CA ASP A 28 -13.30 -3.43 14.10
C ASP A 28 -13.14 -3.09 12.61
N ARG A 29 -12.57 -1.93 12.29
CA ARG A 29 -12.11 -1.68 10.91
C ARG A 29 -10.73 -2.32 10.74
N PRO A 30 -10.51 -3.20 9.73
CA PRO A 30 -9.17 -3.63 9.41
C PRO A 30 -8.32 -2.39 9.08
N VAL A 31 -7.16 -2.28 9.72
CA VAL A 31 -6.19 -1.23 9.40
C VAL A 31 -5.74 -1.48 7.96
N TRP A 32 -6.11 -0.56 7.06
CA TRP A 32 -5.61 -0.60 5.70
C TRP A 32 -4.18 -0.09 5.70
N GLU A 33 -3.23 -1.02 5.77
CA GLU A 33 -1.83 -0.72 5.54
C GLU A 33 -1.57 -0.76 4.03
N PRO A 34 -1.00 0.31 3.44
CA PRO A 34 -0.55 0.24 2.06
C PRO A 34 0.52 -0.86 1.95
N ILE A 35 0.17 -1.96 1.29
CA ILE A 35 1.09 -3.06 1.06
C ILE A 35 2.11 -2.57 0.04
N ASN A 36 3.39 -2.55 0.44
CA ASN A 36 4.46 -2.34 -0.51
C ASN A 36 4.61 -3.59 -1.38
N PRO A 37 4.50 -3.48 -2.72
CA PRO A 37 4.73 -4.62 -3.60
C PRO A 37 6.12 -5.21 -3.38
N TYR A 38 6.24 -6.52 -3.57
CA TYR A 38 7.52 -7.22 -3.42
C TYR A 38 8.56 -6.67 -4.41
N GLY A 39 9.77 -6.38 -3.93
CA GLY A 39 10.87 -5.86 -4.76
C GLY A 39 10.78 -4.36 -5.08
N MET A 40 9.81 -3.64 -4.51
CA MET A 40 9.65 -2.19 -4.70
C MET A 40 9.81 -1.42 -3.39
N VAL A 41 10.05 -0.12 -3.50
CA VAL A 41 10.15 0.85 -2.41
C VAL A 41 9.26 2.04 -2.72
N TYR A 42 8.56 2.56 -1.70
CA TYR A 42 7.75 3.76 -1.83
C TYR A 42 8.62 5.04 -1.80
N ILE A 43 8.53 5.84 -2.85
CA ILE A 43 9.17 7.15 -2.97
C ILE A 43 8.14 8.24 -2.62
N PRO A 44 8.39 9.06 -1.57
CA PRO A 44 7.46 10.10 -1.16
C PRO A 44 7.39 11.24 -2.17
N SER A 45 6.25 11.95 -2.20
CA SER A 45 6.10 13.15 -3.03
C SER A 45 7.08 14.25 -2.59
N GLY A 46 7.66 14.94 -3.56
CA GLY A 46 8.60 16.02 -3.29
C GLY A 46 8.88 16.88 -4.51
N SER A 47 9.60 17.98 -4.30
CA SER A 47 10.15 18.80 -5.36
C SER A 47 11.63 18.51 -5.53
N LEU A 48 12.06 18.29 -6.76
CA LEU A 48 13.47 18.09 -7.08
C LEU A 48 13.88 18.97 -8.26
N HIS A 49 15.15 19.34 -8.29
CA HIS A 49 15.73 20.07 -9.42
C HIS A 49 16.43 19.05 -10.34
N ILE A 50 15.97 18.92 -11.58
CA ILE A 50 16.56 18.05 -12.61
C ILE A 50 17.48 18.84 -13.53
N GLY A 51 18.66 18.28 -13.77
CA GLY A 51 19.63 18.77 -14.75
C GLY A 51 21.02 19.00 -14.16
N PRO A 52 21.95 19.55 -14.96
CA PRO A 52 23.32 19.77 -14.56
C PRO A 52 23.42 20.81 -13.44
N SER A 53 24.09 20.43 -12.35
CA SER A 53 24.19 21.21 -11.11
C SER A 53 25.63 21.70 -10.84
N ASP A 54 26.28 22.32 -11.85
CA ASP A 54 27.59 23.02 -11.77
C ASP A 54 28.90 22.29 -12.20
N GLN A 55 28.91 21.35 -13.15
CA GLN A 55 30.19 20.69 -13.56
C GLN A 55 30.57 20.60 -15.05
N ASP A 56 29.93 21.36 -15.95
CA ASP A 56 30.58 21.79 -17.20
C ASP A 56 29.85 23.00 -17.79
N VAL A 57 30.41 24.19 -17.58
CA VAL A 57 29.86 25.47 -18.08
C VAL A 57 30.00 25.62 -19.59
N ASN A 58 30.86 24.82 -20.26
CA ASN A 58 31.23 25.07 -21.65
C ASN A 58 30.36 24.35 -22.69
N ASN A 59 29.52 23.39 -22.27
CA ASN A 59 28.63 22.65 -23.18
C ASN A 59 27.17 22.53 -22.68
N SER A 60 26.78 23.31 -21.66
CA SER A 60 25.46 23.24 -20.99
C SER A 60 24.33 23.99 -21.69
N LEU A 61 24.56 24.52 -22.90
CA LEU A 61 23.59 25.33 -23.64
C LEU A 61 22.30 24.59 -24.03
N TRP A 62 22.25 23.26 -23.88
CA TRP A 62 21.07 22.46 -24.22
C TRP A 62 20.22 21.99 -23.03
N GLN A 63 20.73 22.03 -21.80
CA GLN A 63 19.99 21.50 -20.64
C GLN A 63 19.99 22.47 -19.46
N ARG A 64 18.93 23.28 -19.40
CA ARG A 64 18.64 24.13 -18.22
C ARG A 64 18.07 23.28 -17.09
N GLN A 65 18.50 23.60 -15.87
CA GLN A 65 17.90 23.05 -14.66
C GLN A 65 16.40 23.34 -14.60
N LYS A 66 15.59 22.32 -14.29
CA LYS A 66 14.15 22.47 -14.09
C LYS A 66 13.76 21.96 -12.70
N SER A 67 12.98 22.75 -11.97
CA SER A 67 12.33 22.29 -10.75
C SER A 67 11.04 21.56 -11.12
N ILE A 68 10.91 20.30 -10.71
CA ILE A 68 9.75 19.46 -10.99
C ILE A 68 9.21 18.92 -9.65
N SER A 69 7.90 18.94 -9.50
CA SER A 69 7.18 18.29 -8.40
C SER A 69 6.73 16.90 -8.85
N ILE A 70 7.08 15.88 -8.08
CA ILE A 70 6.75 14.48 -8.35
C ILE A 70 5.78 13.99 -7.28
N GLN A 71 4.71 13.33 -7.71
CA GLN A 71 3.77 12.65 -6.83
C GLN A 71 4.36 11.32 -6.35
N GLY A 72 4.05 10.89 -5.13
CA GLY A 72 4.63 9.67 -4.57
C GLY A 72 4.28 8.43 -5.40
N PHE A 73 5.27 7.58 -5.65
CA PHE A 73 5.16 6.39 -6.49
C PHE A 73 6.08 5.27 -5.98
N TYR A 74 5.95 4.06 -6.52
CA TYR A 74 6.81 2.92 -6.18
C TYR A 74 7.94 2.77 -7.21
N MET A 75 9.15 2.51 -6.74
CA MET A 75 10.34 2.24 -7.57
C MET A 75 10.94 0.90 -7.19
N ASP A 76 11.45 0.14 -8.15
CA ASP A 76 12.15 -1.11 -7.88
C ASP A 76 13.37 -0.86 -6.97
N ASP A 77 13.60 -1.75 -5.99
CA ASP A 77 14.72 -1.64 -5.04
C ASP A 77 16.09 -1.82 -5.73
N ALA A 78 16.14 -2.64 -6.78
CA ALA A 78 17.31 -2.90 -7.59
C ALA A 78 16.93 -3.06 -9.08
N GLU A 79 17.93 -2.93 -9.95
CA GLU A 79 17.75 -3.22 -11.38
C GLU A 79 17.31 -4.68 -11.59
N ILE A 80 16.44 -4.90 -12.59
CA ILE A 80 15.96 -6.23 -12.94
C ILE A 80 17.13 -7.16 -13.24
N THR A 81 17.19 -8.28 -12.52
CA THR A 81 18.23 -9.29 -12.70
C THR A 81 17.98 -10.16 -13.93
N ASN A 82 19.05 -10.75 -14.47
CA ASN A 82 18.94 -11.70 -15.58
C ASN A 82 17.99 -12.88 -15.29
N ASN A 83 17.84 -13.28 -14.03
CA ASN A 83 16.96 -14.38 -13.66
C ASN A 83 15.48 -13.96 -13.68
N GLU A 84 15.16 -12.77 -13.16
CA GLU A 84 13.81 -12.20 -13.21
C GLU A 84 13.37 -11.96 -14.66
N TYR A 85 14.27 -11.45 -15.49
CA TYR A 85 13.99 -11.31 -16.92
C TYR A 85 13.64 -12.65 -17.59
N ARG A 86 14.35 -13.74 -17.24
CA ARG A 86 14.03 -15.08 -17.75
C ARG A 86 12.67 -15.58 -17.26
N GLN A 87 12.30 -15.35 -16.00
CA GLN A 87 10.97 -15.68 -15.50
C GLN A 87 9.87 -14.97 -16.30
N PHE A 88 10.05 -13.68 -16.57
CA PHE A 88 9.13 -12.92 -17.44
C PHE A 88 9.00 -13.57 -18.82
N VAL A 89 10.11 -13.91 -19.48
CA VAL A 89 10.07 -14.56 -20.80
C VAL A 89 9.33 -15.90 -20.77
N PHE A 90 9.59 -16.72 -19.75
CA PHE A 90 8.88 -18.00 -19.61
C PHE A 90 7.39 -17.82 -19.35
N TRP A 91 7.00 -16.84 -18.53
CA TRP A 91 5.60 -16.51 -18.28
C TRP A 91 4.89 -16.02 -19.56
N VAL A 92 5.53 -15.17 -20.36
CA VAL A 92 4.97 -14.70 -21.64
C VAL A 92 4.82 -15.85 -22.64
N ARG A 93 5.81 -16.75 -22.71
CA ARG A 93 5.71 -17.94 -23.56
C ARG A 93 4.55 -18.83 -23.14
N ASP A 94 4.38 -19.02 -21.84
CA ASP A 94 3.33 -19.86 -21.27
C ASP A 94 1.94 -19.24 -21.46
N SER A 95 1.80 -17.92 -21.31
CA SER A 95 0.52 -17.24 -21.55
C SER A 95 0.07 -17.34 -23.01
N ILE A 96 1.01 -17.23 -23.97
CA ILE A 96 0.74 -17.48 -25.38
C ILE A 96 0.34 -18.95 -25.61
N ALA A 97 1.04 -19.90 -24.98
CA ALA A 97 0.69 -21.32 -25.11
C ALA A 97 -0.73 -21.61 -24.57
N HIS A 98 -1.09 -21.06 -23.41
CA HIS A 98 -2.43 -21.19 -22.83
C HIS A 98 -3.53 -20.65 -23.75
N THR A 99 -3.30 -19.49 -24.38
CA THR A 99 -4.25 -18.92 -25.34
C THR A 99 -4.40 -19.77 -26.61
N LEU A 100 -3.30 -20.31 -27.15
CA LEU A 100 -3.33 -21.19 -28.33
C LEU A 100 -4.01 -22.53 -28.06
N LEU A 101 -3.82 -23.07 -26.85
CA LEU A 101 -4.47 -24.31 -26.42
C LEU A 101 -5.94 -24.11 -26.02
N ALA A 102 -6.47 -22.89 -26.13
CA ALA A 102 -7.82 -22.55 -25.69
C ALA A 102 -8.08 -22.99 -24.24
N HIS A 103 -7.06 -22.87 -23.38
CA HIS A 103 -7.15 -23.26 -21.97
C HIS A 103 -7.78 -22.11 -21.17
N TYR A 104 -9.06 -21.88 -21.41
CA TYR A 104 -9.89 -21.01 -20.59
C TYR A 104 -10.62 -21.85 -19.55
N VAL A 105 -10.78 -21.28 -18.35
CA VAL A 105 -11.69 -21.85 -17.35
C VAL A 105 -13.07 -21.31 -17.69
N GLU A 106 -13.95 -22.15 -18.22
CA GLU A 106 -15.37 -21.77 -18.28
C GLU A 106 -15.87 -21.71 -16.84
N ALA A 107 -16.39 -20.55 -16.43
CA ALA A 107 -17.20 -20.50 -15.22
C ALA A 107 -18.44 -21.36 -15.49
N GLU A 108 -18.79 -22.26 -14.56
CA GLU A 108 -19.98 -23.13 -14.65
C GLU A 108 -21.33 -22.37 -14.61
N GLU A 109 -21.35 -21.08 -14.94
CA GLU A 109 -22.58 -20.33 -15.28
C GLU A 109 -22.48 -19.91 -16.76
N GLY A 110 -23.26 -20.61 -17.60
CA GLY A 110 -23.21 -20.54 -19.06
C GLY A 110 -23.66 -19.23 -19.69
#